data_AF-A0A2J8KG47-F1
#
_entry.id   AF-A0A2J8KG47-F1
#
_cell.length_a   1.000
_cell.length_b   1.000
_cell.length_c   1.000
_cell.angle_alpha   90.00
_cell.angle_beta   90.00
_cell.angle_gamma   90.00
#
_symmetry.space_group_name_H-M   'P 1'
#
loop_
_entity.id
_entity.type
_entity.pdbx_description
1 polymer ?
#
loop_
_entity_poly.entity_id
_entity_poly.type
_entity_poly.pdbx_seq_one_letter_code
_entity_poly.pdbx_strand_id
1 'polypeptide(L)'
;IDVHNPKDTVQLETLELPPGCVRRAGAGDFMRYHYNGSLMDGTLFDSSYSRNNTYNTYIGQGYIIPGMDQGLQGACMGERRRITIPPHLAYGENGTDSIGFLQGSAPLRPFRSGEGQPSLGREGGYGKTEPAYPQDPAVLGASVSSPVKWASHADPQGDKIPGSAVLIFNVHVIDFHNPADVVEIRTLSRPSETCNETTKLGDFVRYHYNCSLLDGTQLFTSHDYGAPQEATLGANKVIEGLDTGLQGMCVGERRQLIVPPHLAHGESGARGVPGSAVLLFEVELVSREDGLPTGYLFVWHEDPPANLFEDMDLNKDGEVPPEEFSTFIKAQVSEGKGRLMPGQDPEKTIGDMFQNQDRNQDGKITVDELKLKSDEDEERVHEEL
;
A
#
# COMPACT_ATOMS: atom_id res chain seq x y z
N ILE A 1 -45.01 25.01 -6.62
CA ILE A 1 -44.56 25.33 -7.99
C ILE A 1 -43.27 24.56 -8.15
N ASP A 2 -43.25 23.57 -9.05
CA ASP A 2 -41.99 22.94 -9.45
C ASP A 2 -41.22 23.97 -10.28
N VAL A 3 -40.21 24.57 -9.66
CA VAL A 3 -39.37 25.62 -10.27
C VAL A 3 -38.29 24.98 -11.16
N HIS A 4 -38.20 23.64 -11.20
CA HIS A 4 -37.10 22.94 -11.87
C HIS A 4 -37.47 22.39 -13.23
N ASN A 5 -36.53 22.56 -14.16
CA ASN A 5 -36.59 22.00 -15.49
C ASN A 5 -35.84 20.66 -15.48
N PRO A 6 -36.38 19.57 -16.04
CA PRO A 6 -35.63 18.33 -16.24
C PRO A 6 -34.35 18.47 -17.07
N LYS A 7 -34.14 19.63 -17.71
CA LYS A 7 -32.91 20.01 -18.41
C LYS A 7 -31.88 20.72 -17.53
N ASP A 8 -32.22 21.05 -16.28
CA ASP A 8 -31.29 21.67 -15.34
C ASP A 8 -30.14 20.70 -15.05
N THR A 9 -28.92 21.22 -15.04
CA THR A 9 -27.73 20.45 -14.68
C THR A 9 -27.29 20.79 -13.25
N VAL A 10 -26.36 20.00 -12.71
CA VAL A 10 -25.63 20.39 -11.50
C VAL A 10 -24.99 21.76 -11.71
N GLN A 11 -25.14 22.65 -10.72
CA GLN A 11 -24.44 23.94 -10.72
C GLN A 11 -23.28 23.88 -9.73
N LEU A 12 -22.12 24.32 -10.18
CA LEU A 12 -20.88 24.31 -9.41
C LEU A 12 -20.40 25.74 -9.16
N GLU A 13 -20.06 26.01 -7.90
CA GLU A 13 -19.44 27.26 -7.47
C GLU A 13 -18.18 26.90 -6.67
N THR A 14 -17.01 27.30 -7.17
CA THR A 14 -15.75 27.12 -6.43
C THR A 14 -15.67 28.20 -5.35
N LEU A 15 -15.69 27.79 -4.08
CA LEU A 15 -15.62 28.70 -2.93
C LEU A 15 -14.16 29.02 -2.59
N GLU A 16 -13.30 28.01 -2.63
CA GLU A 16 -11.87 28.13 -2.37
C GLU A 16 -11.12 27.13 -3.24
N LEU A 17 -10.15 27.62 -4.01
CA LEU A 17 -9.26 26.79 -4.81
C LEU A 17 -7.84 26.94 -4.26
N PRO A 18 -7.27 25.91 -3.60
CA PRO A 18 -5.89 25.97 -3.15
C PRO A 18 -4.92 26.10 -4.33
N PRO A 19 -3.78 26.79 -4.13
CA PRO A 19 -2.75 26.87 -5.15
C PRO A 19 -2.19 25.47 -5.46
N GLY A 20 -1.81 25.23 -6.72
CA GLY A 20 -1.17 23.96 -7.10
C GLY A 20 -2.15 22.82 -7.43
N CYS A 21 -3.27 23.11 -8.11
CA CYS A 21 -4.11 22.06 -8.69
C CYS A 21 -3.44 21.42 -9.92
N VAL A 22 -2.57 20.44 -9.69
CA VAL A 22 -1.84 19.70 -10.74
C VAL A 22 -2.72 18.61 -11.36
N ARG A 23 -3.53 17.93 -10.55
CA ARG A 23 -4.46 16.88 -10.97
C ARG A 23 -5.88 17.23 -10.56
N ARG A 24 -6.85 16.92 -11.43
CA ARG A 24 -8.28 17.06 -11.17
C ARG A 24 -8.92 15.68 -11.04
N ALA A 25 -9.87 15.58 -10.14
CA ALA A 25 -10.62 14.36 -9.88
C ALA A 25 -11.40 13.91 -11.12
N GLY A 26 -11.30 12.63 -11.45
CA GLY A 26 -11.97 11.99 -12.58
C GLY A 26 -12.77 10.76 -12.16
N ALA A 27 -13.61 10.27 -13.07
CA ALA A 27 -14.38 9.05 -12.82
C ALA A 27 -13.44 7.87 -12.49
N GLY A 28 -13.79 7.10 -11.46
CA GLY A 28 -12.98 6.00 -10.95
C GLY A 28 -12.09 6.38 -9.76
N ASP A 29 -11.87 7.67 -9.50
CA ASP A 29 -11.08 8.10 -8.34
C ASP A 29 -11.80 7.76 -7.04
N PHE A 30 -11.04 7.22 -6.08
CA PHE A 30 -11.43 7.18 -4.68
C PHE A 30 -11.23 8.57 -4.08
N MET A 31 -12.27 9.15 -3.49
CA MET A 31 -12.25 10.50 -2.93
C MET A 31 -12.70 10.50 -1.49
N ARG A 32 -11.98 11.26 -0.66
CA ARG A 32 -12.37 11.60 0.71
C ARG A 32 -12.71 13.08 0.78
N TYR A 33 -13.89 13.37 1.29
CA TYR A 33 -14.33 14.75 1.44
C TYR A 33 -15.19 14.94 2.69
N HIS A 34 -15.14 16.15 3.22
CA HIS A 34 -16.16 16.61 4.15
C HIS A 34 -17.25 17.36 3.39
N TYR A 35 -18.48 17.30 3.90
CA TYR A 35 -19.60 18.10 3.40
C TYR A 35 -20.55 18.55 4.51
N ASN A 36 -21.27 19.63 4.20
CA ASN A 36 -22.55 20.01 4.81
C ASN A 36 -23.63 20.01 3.71
N GLY A 37 -24.70 19.24 3.92
CA GLY A 37 -25.86 19.16 3.06
C GLY A 37 -27.03 19.96 3.63
N SER A 38 -27.58 20.88 2.83
CA SER A 38 -28.74 21.69 3.20
C SER A 38 -29.76 21.80 2.08
N LEU A 39 -31.00 22.11 2.45
CA LEU A 39 -32.03 22.54 1.52
C LEU A 39 -31.78 24.00 1.08
N MET A 40 -32.52 24.48 0.08
CA MET A 40 -32.43 25.86 -0.43
C MET A 40 -32.77 26.93 0.61
N ASP A 41 -33.58 26.60 1.62
CA ASP A 41 -33.92 27.51 2.72
C ASP A 41 -32.83 27.56 3.82
N GLY A 42 -31.75 26.77 3.66
CA GLY A 42 -30.63 26.69 4.59
C GLY A 42 -30.79 25.61 5.66
N THR A 43 -31.92 24.89 5.70
CA THR A 43 -32.13 23.78 6.64
C THR A 43 -31.09 22.69 6.40
N LEU A 44 -30.25 22.41 7.39
CA LEU A 44 -29.26 21.34 7.34
C LEU A 44 -29.96 19.99 7.52
N PHE A 45 -29.68 19.04 6.62
CA PHE A 45 -30.21 17.68 6.71
C PHE A 45 -29.11 16.66 7.03
N ASP A 46 -27.85 16.91 6.63
CA ASP A 46 -26.75 16.00 6.90
C ASP A 46 -25.39 16.71 6.88
N SER A 47 -24.43 16.19 7.63
CA SER A 47 -23.06 16.69 7.67
C SER A 47 -22.09 15.58 8.01
N SER A 48 -21.01 15.46 7.25
CA SER A 48 -19.89 14.58 7.62
C SER A 48 -19.21 15.00 8.93
N TYR A 49 -19.23 16.29 9.26
CA TYR A 49 -18.56 16.82 10.45
C TYR A 49 -19.24 16.37 11.75
N SER A 50 -20.55 16.12 11.74
CA SER A 50 -21.27 15.60 12.91
C SER A 50 -20.79 14.20 13.30
N ARG A 51 -20.23 13.45 12.34
CA ARG A 51 -19.67 12.11 12.52
C ARG A 51 -18.16 12.12 12.80
N ASN A 52 -17.53 13.28 12.74
CA ASN A 52 -16.07 13.44 12.86
C ASN A 52 -15.27 12.48 11.94
N ASN A 53 -15.81 12.20 10.75
CA ASN A 53 -15.16 11.38 9.74
C ASN A 53 -15.49 11.91 8.34
N THR A 54 -14.60 11.65 7.39
CA THR A 54 -14.82 11.97 5.98
C THR A 54 -15.86 11.03 5.36
N TYR A 55 -16.47 11.47 4.27
CA TYR A 55 -17.21 10.59 3.38
C TYR A 55 -16.28 10.09 2.30
N ASN A 56 -16.23 8.77 2.14
CA ASN A 56 -15.27 8.08 1.28
C ASN A 56 -16.04 7.31 0.23
N THR A 57 -15.76 7.56 -1.05
CA THR A 57 -16.45 6.89 -2.15
C THR A 57 -15.64 6.92 -3.43
N TYR A 58 -16.03 6.11 -4.41
CA TYR A 58 -15.55 6.25 -5.76
C TYR A 58 -16.48 7.15 -6.56
N ILE A 59 -15.92 8.18 -7.19
CA ILE A 59 -16.72 9.14 -7.96
C ILE A 59 -16.95 8.65 -9.38
N GLY A 60 -18.14 8.95 -9.92
CA GLY A 60 -18.53 8.61 -11.30
C GLY A 60 -18.83 7.13 -11.52
N GLN A 61 -19.01 6.35 -10.44
CA GLN A 61 -19.37 4.93 -10.49
C GLN A 61 -20.83 4.66 -10.04
N GLY A 62 -21.59 5.70 -9.67
CA GLY A 62 -22.98 5.57 -9.25
C GLY A 62 -23.19 5.13 -7.81
N TYR A 63 -22.16 5.18 -6.96
CA TYR A 63 -22.28 4.85 -5.54
C TYR A 63 -23.05 5.91 -4.74
N ILE A 64 -23.07 7.15 -5.25
CA ILE A 64 -23.78 8.28 -4.64
C ILE A 64 -24.83 8.86 -5.59
N ILE A 65 -25.65 9.78 -5.07
CA ILE A 65 -26.65 10.47 -5.90
C ILE A 65 -25.99 11.09 -7.16
N PRO A 66 -26.63 11.01 -8.35
CA PRO A 66 -26.02 11.42 -9.61
C PRO A 66 -25.45 12.84 -9.61
N GLY A 67 -26.11 13.77 -8.93
CA GLY A 67 -25.66 15.16 -8.86
C GLY A 67 -24.36 15.34 -8.06
N MET A 68 -24.14 14.55 -7.01
CA MET A 68 -22.86 14.57 -6.29
C MET A 68 -21.77 13.91 -7.12
N ASP A 69 -22.09 12.79 -7.77
CA ASP A 69 -21.16 12.06 -8.64
C ASP A 69 -20.65 12.94 -9.79
N GLN A 70 -21.53 13.75 -10.37
CA GLN A 70 -21.17 14.75 -11.38
C GLN A 70 -20.44 15.95 -10.76
N GLY A 71 -20.89 16.43 -9.59
CA GLY A 71 -20.37 17.65 -8.99
C GLY A 71 -19.02 17.54 -8.29
N LEU A 72 -18.59 16.33 -7.93
CA LEU A 72 -17.25 16.08 -7.38
C LEU A 72 -16.17 15.93 -8.48
N GLN A 73 -16.56 15.60 -9.71
CA GLN A 73 -15.61 15.53 -10.82
C GLN A 73 -15.01 16.92 -11.10
N GLY A 74 -13.75 16.92 -11.55
CA GLY A 74 -12.97 18.12 -11.80
C GLY A 74 -12.42 18.81 -10.54
N ALA A 75 -12.63 18.25 -9.34
CA ALA A 75 -12.12 18.80 -8.08
C ALA A 75 -10.62 18.70 -7.90
N CYS A 76 -10.07 19.70 -7.23
CA CYS A 76 -8.69 19.72 -6.78
C CYS A 76 -8.61 19.28 -5.31
N MET A 77 -7.48 18.70 -4.91
CA MET A 77 -7.23 18.37 -3.50
C MET A 77 -7.23 19.66 -2.67
N GLY A 78 -7.89 19.66 -1.51
CA GLY A 78 -8.09 20.82 -0.66
C GLY A 78 -9.16 21.82 -1.14
N GLU A 79 -9.78 21.60 -2.31
CA GLU A 79 -10.78 22.52 -2.84
C GLU A 79 -12.04 22.56 -1.96
N ARG A 80 -12.57 23.77 -1.71
CA ARG A 80 -13.91 23.96 -1.19
C ARG A 80 -14.84 24.39 -2.32
N ARG A 81 -15.94 23.68 -2.50
CA ARG A 81 -16.92 23.96 -3.56
C ARG A 81 -18.34 23.80 -3.06
N ARG A 82 -19.24 24.54 -3.68
CA ARG A 82 -20.69 24.39 -3.52
C ARG A 82 -21.27 23.69 -4.74
N ILE A 83 -22.01 22.62 -4.49
CA ILE A 83 -22.69 21.81 -5.49
C ILE A 83 -24.20 22.00 -5.28
N THR A 84 -24.90 22.58 -6.24
CA THR A 84 -26.35 22.71 -6.23
C THR A 84 -26.96 21.68 -7.17
N ILE A 85 -27.77 20.78 -6.60
CA ILE A 85 -28.27 19.59 -7.29
C ILE A 85 -29.78 19.71 -7.49
N PRO A 86 -30.26 19.69 -8.75
CA PRO A 86 -31.70 19.69 -9.03
C PRO A 86 -32.31 18.35 -8.62
N PRO A 87 -33.64 18.30 -8.34
CA PRO A 87 -34.24 17.12 -7.70
C PRO A 87 -34.09 15.83 -8.50
N HIS A 88 -34.15 15.90 -9.84
CA HIS A 88 -34.01 14.72 -10.72
C HIS A 88 -32.60 14.11 -10.73
N LEU A 89 -31.59 14.79 -10.18
CA LEU A 89 -30.23 14.27 -9.93
C LEU A 89 -29.98 13.97 -8.44
N ALA A 90 -31.01 14.06 -7.61
CA ALA A 90 -31.02 13.75 -6.18
C ALA A 90 -32.10 12.69 -5.86
N TYR A 91 -33.14 13.04 -5.11
CA TYR A 91 -34.20 12.13 -4.66
C TYR A 91 -35.53 12.25 -5.43
N GLY A 92 -35.53 13.02 -6.53
CA GLY A 92 -36.67 13.17 -7.43
C GLY A 92 -37.90 13.82 -6.80
N GLU A 93 -39.06 13.63 -7.44
CA GLU A 93 -40.34 14.19 -7.01
C GLU A 93 -40.85 13.60 -5.69
N ASN A 94 -40.40 12.39 -5.34
CA ASN A 94 -40.88 11.69 -4.15
C ASN A 94 -40.09 12.07 -2.88
N GLY A 95 -38.83 12.50 -3.02
CA GLY A 95 -37.96 12.75 -1.87
C GLY A 95 -37.60 11.46 -1.13
N THR A 96 -37.19 11.57 0.13
CA THR A 96 -36.94 10.43 1.01
C THR A 96 -37.25 10.77 2.46
N ASP A 97 -37.84 9.82 3.19
CA ASP A 97 -38.08 9.92 4.64
C ASP A 97 -36.95 9.31 5.48
N SER A 98 -35.92 8.78 4.81
CA SER A 98 -34.71 8.26 5.44
C SER A 98 -33.48 8.68 4.63
N ILE A 99 -32.60 9.49 5.23
CA ILE A 99 -31.26 9.76 4.71
C ILE A 99 -30.37 8.55 5.05
N GLY A 100 -30.72 7.40 4.47
CA GLY A 100 -29.97 6.15 4.58
C GLY A 100 -28.74 6.24 3.71
N PHE A 101 -27.74 7.01 4.15
CA PHE A 101 -26.54 7.36 3.37
C PHE A 101 -26.90 8.08 2.05
N LEU A 102 -25.97 8.83 1.47
CA LEU A 102 -26.12 9.37 0.11
C LEU A 102 -26.07 8.23 -0.94
N GLN A 103 -26.63 7.05 -0.68
CA GLN A 103 -26.60 5.89 -1.57
C GLN A 103 -27.52 6.15 -2.76
N GLY A 104 -26.96 6.04 -3.96
CA GLY A 104 -27.72 6.12 -5.20
C GLY A 104 -28.87 5.09 -5.20
N SER A 105 -30.05 5.49 -5.67
CA SER A 105 -31.26 4.66 -5.72
C SER A 105 -31.24 3.59 -6.84
N ALA A 106 -30.07 3.04 -7.18
CA ALA A 106 -29.91 2.00 -8.20
C ALA A 106 -29.66 0.61 -7.57
N PRO A 107 -30.23 -0.48 -8.14
CA PRO A 107 -30.18 -1.79 -7.52
C PRO A 107 -28.76 -2.38 -7.56
N LEU A 108 -28.25 -2.74 -6.39
CA LEU A 108 -27.05 -3.57 -6.25
C LEU A 108 -27.25 -4.88 -7.02
N ARG A 109 -26.59 -5.02 -8.17
CA ARG A 109 -26.19 -6.35 -8.64
C ARG A 109 -24.86 -6.65 -7.96
N PRO A 110 -24.78 -7.66 -7.08
CA PRO A 110 -23.48 -8.08 -6.58
C PRO A 110 -22.65 -8.53 -7.78
N PHE A 111 -21.41 -8.04 -7.83
CA PHE A 111 -20.37 -8.54 -8.71
C PHE A 111 -20.21 -10.04 -8.41
N ARG A 112 -20.74 -10.91 -9.28
CA ARG A 112 -20.42 -12.33 -9.26
C ARG A 112 -18.99 -12.47 -9.77
N SER A 113 -18.05 -12.69 -8.85
CA SER A 113 -16.83 -13.39 -9.19
C SER A 113 -17.18 -14.82 -9.61
N GLY A 114 -16.93 -15.14 -10.88
CA GLY A 114 -16.70 -16.51 -11.35
C GLY A 114 -17.92 -17.38 -11.71
N GLU A 115 -18.04 -17.67 -13.01
CA GLU A 115 -18.49 -18.96 -13.58
C GLU A 115 -17.61 -19.16 -14.83
N GLY A 116 -16.95 -20.27 -15.16
CA GLY A 116 -16.73 -21.64 -14.65
C GLY A 116 -15.69 -22.28 -15.62
N GLN A 117 -14.86 -23.28 -15.31
CA GLN A 117 -15.12 -24.70 -14.95
C GLN A 117 -13.75 -25.45 -15.03
N PRO A 118 -13.61 -26.75 -14.63
CA PRO A 118 -14.34 -27.55 -13.64
C PRO A 118 -13.45 -28.39 -12.66
N SER A 119 -14.04 -28.67 -11.49
CA SER A 119 -13.99 -29.89 -10.62
C SER A 119 -12.70 -30.67 -10.35
N LEU A 120 -12.32 -30.73 -9.06
CA LEU A 120 -11.93 -31.91 -8.24
C LEU A 120 -11.79 -31.34 -6.79
N GLY A 121 -12.55 -31.73 -5.76
CA GLY A 121 -12.53 -33.01 -5.07
C GLY A 121 -12.19 -32.79 -3.57
N ARG A 122 -13.22 -32.72 -2.72
CA ARG A 122 -13.34 -33.26 -1.34
C ARG A 122 -12.49 -32.73 -0.13
N GLU A 123 -13.25 -32.45 0.94
CA GLU A 123 -13.02 -32.66 2.40
C GLU A 123 -12.15 -31.70 3.26
N GLY A 124 -12.70 -31.34 4.44
CA GLY A 124 -11.95 -30.88 5.62
C GLY A 124 -12.42 -29.54 6.22
N GLY A 125 -13.29 -29.57 7.23
CA GLY A 125 -13.70 -28.38 7.99
C GLY A 125 -12.77 -28.08 9.17
N TYR A 126 -12.75 -26.83 9.64
CA TYR A 126 -12.45 -26.45 11.03
C TYR A 126 -12.92 -25.00 11.27
N GLY A 127 -13.75 -24.82 12.31
CA GLY A 127 -14.22 -23.52 12.75
C GLY A 127 -13.11 -22.70 13.41
N LYS A 128 -13.17 -21.37 13.24
CA LYS A 128 -12.35 -20.42 14.00
C LYS A 128 -13.24 -19.35 14.62
N THR A 129 -13.18 -19.33 15.94
CA THR A 129 -13.68 -18.34 16.89
C THR A 129 -12.91 -17.03 16.78
N GLU A 130 -13.62 -15.90 16.91
CA GLU A 130 -13.07 -14.56 17.07
C GLU A 130 -12.34 -14.39 18.41
N PRO A 131 -11.26 -13.59 18.49
CA PRO A 131 -10.77 -13.08 19.76
C PRO A 131 -11.26 -11.64 19.99
N ALA A 132 -11.97 -11.46 21.10
CA ALA A 132 -12.21 -10.17 21.74
C ALA A 132 -10.99 -9.77 22.60
N TYR A 133 -10.66 -8.47 22.63
CA TYR A 133 -9.68 -7.88 23.57
C TYR A 133 -10.08 -6.40 23.87
N PRO A 134 -9.63 -5.81 24.99
CA PRO A 134 -10.47 -5.62 26.17
C PRO A 134 -10.68 -4.14 26.51
N GLN A 135 -11.65 -3.86 27.39
CA GLN A 135 -11.81 -2.56 28.03
C GLN A 135 -11.09 -2.54 29.38
N ASP A 136 -10.42 -1.43 29.70
CA ASP A 136 -10.05 -1.05 31.07
C ASP A 136 -9.82 0.48 31.18
N PRO A 137 -9.83 1.08 32.39
CA PRO A 137 -10.66 2.25 32.66
C PRO A 137 -9.88 3.50 33.12
N ALA A 138 -10.59 4.63 33.07
CA ALA A 138 -10.49 5.85 33.87
C ALA A 138 -9.10 6.35 34.38
N VAL A 139 -8.73 7.56 33.95
CA VAL A 139 -7.93 8.50 34.76
C VAL A 139 -8.58 9.90 34.72
N LEU A 140 -8.71 10.48 35.91
CA LEU A 140 -9.32 11.77 36.23
C LEU A 140 -8.37 12.96 35.98
N GLY A 141 -8.92 14.04 35.45
CA GLY A 141 -8.78 15.39 36.03
C GLY A 141 -7.64 16.29 35.53
N ALA A 142 -7.99 17.27 34.69
CA ALA A 142 -7.49 18.65 34.82
C ALA A 142 -8.43 19.63 34.11
N SER A 143 -8.99 20.56 34.89
CA SER A 143 -9.82 21.67 34.43
C SER A 143 -8.96 22.78 33.82
N VAL A 144 -9.28 23.22 32.60
CA VAL A 144 -8.92 24.56 32.10
C VAL A 144 -10.12 25.15 31.36
N SER A 145 -10.33 26.43 31.62
CA SER A 145 -11.49 27.27 31.39
C SER A 145 -11.98 27.42 29.94
N SER A 146 -13.31 27.35 29.81
CA SER A 146 -14.22 27.98 28.84
C SER A 146 -13.96 27.83 27.34
N PRO A 147 -14.74 26.99 26.63
CA PRO A 147 -15.02 27.15 25.22
C PRO A 147 -16.29 27.98 25.00
N VAL A 148 -16.24 28.85 24.00
CA VAL A 148 -17.39 29.53 23.38
C VAL A 148 -18.44 28.48 23.02
N LYS A 149 -19.66 28.64 23.55
CA LYS A 149 -20.81 27.83 23.18
C LYS A 149 -21.17 28.10 21.72
N TRP A 150 -20.81 27.21 20.81
CA TRP A 150 -21.57 27.06 19.56
C TRP A 150 -22.74 26.14 19.87
N ALA A 151 -23.94 26.61 19.59
CA ALA A 151 -25.17 25.89 19.87
C ALA A 151 -25.19 24.60 19.04
N SER A 152 -25.14 23.46 19.74
CA SER A 152 -25.63 22.18 19.25
C SER A 152 -27.16 22.27 19.14
N HIS A 153 -27.66 22.69 17.98
CA HIS A 153 -29.04 22.46 17.58
C HIS A 153 -29.01 21.58 16.33
N ALA A 154 -28.80 20.28 16.55
CA ALA A 154 -29.25 19.29 15.60
C ALA A 154 -30.78 19.26 15.73
N ASP A 155 -31.47 19.70 14.68
CA ASP A 155 -32.92 19.70 14.58
C ASP A 155 -33.43 18.23 14.54
N PRO A 156 -34.40 17.82 15.38
CA PRO A 156 -35.00 16.48 15.32
C PRO A 156 -35.74 16.15 14.01
N GLN A 157 -35.84 17.11 13.08
CA GLN A 157 -36.51 16.99 11.79
C GLN A 157 -35.57 16.64 10.60
N GLY A 158 -34.26 16.54 10.83
CA GLY A 158 -33.22 16.52 9.78
C GLY A 158 -33.14 15.29 8.86
N ASP A 159 -33.91 14.23 9.09
CA ASP A 159 -33.78 12.97 8.35
C ASP A 159 -34.65 12.86 7.09
N LYS A 160 -35.39 13.92 6.74
CA LYS A 160 -36.33 13.94 5.61
C LYS A 160 -35.90 14.91 4.53
N ILE A 161 -35.83 14.41 3.30
CA ILE A 161 -35.70 15.22 2.09
C ILE A 161 -37.07 15.32 1.43
N PRO A 162 -37.65 16.53 1.31
CA PRO A 162 -38.92 16.71 0.62
C PRO A 162 -38.84 16.31 -0.86
N GLY A 163 -39.99 15.92 -1.40
CA GLY A 163 -40.17 15.75 -2.84
C GLY A 163 -39.82 17.02 -3.62
N SER A 164 -39.16 16.86 -4.76
CA SER A 164 -38.69 17.95 -5.61
C SER A 164 -37.75 18.94 -4.89
N ALA A 165 -37.08 18.50 -3.82
CA ALA A 165 -36.11 19.33 -3.11
C ALA A 165 -34.81 19.50 -3.91
N VAL A 166 -34.32 20.73 -3.94
CA VAL A 166 -32.96 21.07 -4.38
C VAL A 166 -32.02 20.89 -3.21
N LEU A 167 -30.92 20.20 -3.47
CA LEU A 167 -29.90 20.00 -2.45
C LEU A 167 -28.71 20.89 -2.71
N ILE A 168 -28.19 21.49 -1.64
CA ILE A 168 -26.93 22.23 -1.65
C ILE A 168 -25.93 21.45 -0.81
N PHE A 169 -24.78 21.13 -1.41
CA PHE A 169 -23.64 20.56 -0.71
C PHE A 169 -22.47 21.53 -0.72
N ASN A 170 -22.05 21.98 0.46
CA ASN A 170 -20.76 22.64 0.63
C ASN A 170 -19.73 21.57 0.95
N VAL A 171 -18.85 21.28 0.00
CA VAL A 171 -17.86 20.21 0.03
C VAL A 171 -16.47 20.80 0.30
N HIS A 172 -15.68 20.11 1.10
CA HIS A 172 -14.24 20.31 1.27
C HIS A 172 -13.54 19.00 0.91
N VAL A 173 -12.88 18.98 -0.24
CA VAL A 173 -12.15 17.81 -0.73
C VAL A 173 -10.86 17.65 0.06
N ILE A 174 -10.69 16.50 0.72
CA ILE A 174 -9.50 16.24 1.51
C ILE A 174 -8.41 15.66 0.61
N ASP A 175 -8.73 14.60 -0.13
CA ASP A 175 -7.83 13.97 -1.10
C ASP A 175 -8.59 13.05 -2.07
N PHE A 176 -7.91 12.64 -3.14
CA PHE A 176 -8.38 11.59 -4.03
C PHE A 176 -7.23 10.92 -4.80
N HIS A 177 -7.39 9.64 -5.12
CA HIS A 177 -6.45 8.87 -5.96
C HIS A 177 -7.20 7.86 -6.84
N ASN A 178 -6.62 7.44 -7.95
CA ASN A 178 -7.17 6.34 -8.72
C ASN A 178 -6.48 5.04 -8.29
N PRO A 179 -7.21 3.99 -7.88
CA PRO A 179 -6.59 2.68 -7.63
C PRO A 179 -6.06 2.00 -8.91
N ALA A 180 -6.43 2.50 -10.09
CA ALA A 180 -5.86 2.02 -11.35
C ALA A 180 -4.57 2.76 -11.74
N ASP A 181 -4.17 3.81 -11.01
CA ASP A 181 -2.91 4.52 -11.27
C ASP A 181 -1.73 3.56 -11.02
N VAL A 182 -0.79 3.52 -11.96
CA VAL A 182 0.47 2.78 -11.78
C VAL A 182 1.58 3.75 -11.37
N VAL A 183 2.75 3.22 -10.98
CA VAL A 183 3.93 4.06 -10.79
C VAL A 183 4.33 4.69 -12.12
N GLU A 184 4.39 6.02 -12.18
CA GLU A 184 4.98 6.69 -13.34
C GLU A 184 6.50 6.73 -13.17
N ILE A 185 7.22 6.16 -14.13
CA ILE A 185 8.68 6.06 -14.10
C ILE A 185 9.25 6.92 -15.22
N ARG A 186 10.07 7.90 -14.83
CA ARG A 186 10.82 8.76 -15.75
C ARG A 186 12.31 8.62 -15.49
N THR A 187 13.05 8.03 -16.43
CA THR A 187 14.52 8.02 -16.37
C THR A 187 15.07 9.43 -16.58
N LEU A 188 15.83 9.93 -15.61
CA LEU A 188 16.50 11.23 -15.65
C LEU A 188 17.88 11.13 -16.30
N SER A 189 18.63 10.07 -15.97
CA SER A 189 19.92 9.79 -16.58
C SER A 189 20.19 8.29 -16.56
N ARG A 190 20.67 7.73 -17.68
CA ARG A 190 21.06 6.33 -17.80
C ARG A 190 22.51 6.25 -18.30
N PRO A 191 23.43 5.59 -17.58
CA PRO A 191 24.80 5.39 -18.07
C PRO A 191 24.78 4.55 -19.35
N SER A 192 25.33 5.10 -20.45
CA SER A 192 25.27 4.49 -21.78
C SER A 192 26.34 3.43 -22.03
N GLU A 193 27.41 3.39 -21.22
CA GLU A 193 28.58 2.52 -21.46
C GLU A 193 28.66 1.31 -20.51
N THR A 194 27.81 1.25 -19.47
CA THR A 194 27.92 0.26 -18.37
C THR A 194 26.62 -0.46 -18.02
N CYS A 195 25.57 -0.34 -18.83
CA CYS A 195 24.28 -0.99 -18.53
C CYS A 195 24.06 -2.30 -19.29
N ASN A 196 24.91 -3.29 -19.02
CA ASN A 196 24.70 -4.65 -19.54
C ASN A 196 23.74 -5.47 -18.68
N GLU A 197 23.62 -5.12 -17.41
CA GLU A 197 22.78 -5.81 -16.45
C GLU A 197 21.93 -4.80 -15.69
N THR A 198 20.69 -5.20 -15.42
CA THR A 198 19.72 -4.39 -14.71
C THR A 198 19.20 -5.14 -13.49
N THR A 199 18.70 -4.38 -12.52
CA THR A 199 18.03 -4.94 -11.34
C THR A 199 16.85 -5.84 -11.71
N LYS A 200 16.78 -7.00 -11.04
CA LYS A 200 15.70 -7.99 -11.13
C LYS A 200 15.18 -8.31 -9.72
N LEU A 201 14.01 -8.95 -9.66
CA LEU A 201 13.46 -9.45 -8.40
C LEU A 201 14.47 -10.34 -7.69
N GLY A 202 14.59 -10.17 -6.38
CA GLY A 202 15.55 -10.86 -5.52
C GLY A 202 16.90 -10.16 -5.40
N ASP A 203 17.27 -9.24 -6.30
CA ASP A 203 18.53 -8.51 -6.18
C ASP A 203 18.59 -7.66 -4.93
N PHE A 204 19.77 -7.60 -4.33
CA PHE A 204 20.08 -6.69 -3.26
C PHE A 204 20.65 -5.40 -3.85
N VAL A 205 20.02 -4.27 -3.53
CA VAL A 205 20.32 -2.98 -4.11
C VAL A 205 20.64 -1.96 -3.04
N ARG A 206 21.57 -1.06 -3.36
CA ARG A 206 21.83 0.16 -2.60
C ARG A 206 21.50 1.35 -3.46
N TYR A 207 20.71 2.28 -2.94
CA TYR A 207 20.26 3.45 -3.69
C TYR A 207 20.17 4.69 -2.81
N HIS A 208 20.43 5.84 -3.43
CA HIS A 208 20.05 7.12 -2.85
C HIS A 208 18.65 7.49 -3.28
N TYR A 209 17.93 8.17 -2.40
CA TYR A 209 16.63 8.74 -2.72
C TYR A 209 16.43 10.10 -2.06
N ASN A 210 15.63 10.94 -2.71
CA ASN A 210 14.93 12.07 -2.12
C ASN A 210 13.43 11.90 -2.38
N CYS A 211 12.61 12.07 -1.34
CA CYS A 211 11.17 11.91 -1.39
C CYS A 211 10.48 13.23 -1.01
N SER A 212 9.55 13.68 -1.84
CA SER A 212 8.72 14.86 -1.59
C SER A 212 7.27 14.61 -1.95
N LEU A 213 6.39 15.53 -1.53
CA LEU A 213 5.06 15.67 -2.10
C LEU A 213 5.14 16.33 -3.49
N LEU A 214 4.06 16.25 -4.27
CA LEU A 214 3.97 16.88 -5.60
C LEU A 214 4.06 18.41 -5.57
N ASP A 215 3.79 19.04 -4.43
CA ASP A 215 3.95 20.48 -4.23
C ASP A 215 5.40 20.92 -3.92
N GLY A 216 6.32 19.96 -3.83
CA GLY A 216 7.74 20.18 -3.50
C GLY A 216 8.06 20.12 -2.00
N THR A 217 7.08 19.89 -1.13
CA THR A 217 7.32 19.68 0.31
C THR A 217 8.19 18.44 0.50
N GLN A 218 9.42 18.64 0.95
CA GLN A 218 10.36 17.54 1.20
C GLN A 218 9.93 16.71 2.41
N LEU A 219 9.99 15.38 2.28
CA LEU A 219 9.62 14.44 3.32
C LEU A 219 10.86 13.75 3.92
N PHE A 220 11.57 12.97 3.10
CA PHE A 220 12.70 12.15 3.56
C PHE A 220 13.79 12.07 2.50
N THR A 221 15.04 11.97 2.93
CA THR A 221 16.15 11.66 2.02
C THR A 221 17.10 10.64 2.63
N SER A 222 17.65 9.77 1.80
CA SER A 222 18.71 8.83 2.21
C SER A 222 19.93 9.55 2.81
N HIS A 223 20.17 10.80 2.42
CA HIS A 223 21.30 11.58 2.94
C HIS A 223 21.18 11.96 4.41
N ASP A 224 19.97 11.90 4.99
CA ASP A 224 19.74 12.14 6.42
C ASP A 224 20.40 11.04 7.29
N TYR A 225 20.69 9.88 6.72
CA TYR A 225 21.23 8.71 7.40
C TYR A 225 22.72 8.45 7.11
N GLY A 226 23.36 9.28 6.28
CA GLY A 226 24.79 9.20 5.96
C GLY A 226 25.22 8.00 5.10
N ALA A 227 24.28 7.14 4.67
CA ALA A 227 24.53 5.98 3.83
C ALA A 227 23.39 5.77 2.82
N PRO A 228 23.64 5.09 1.68
CA PRO A 228 22.57 4.66 0.78
C PRO A 228 21.55 3.77 1.51
N GLN A 229 20.31 3.82 1.06
CA GLN A 229 19.28 2.89 1.50
C GLN A 229 19.52 1.52 0.88
N GLU A 230 19.32 0.47 1.68
CA GLU A 230 19.46 -0.92 1.25
C GLU A 230 18.08 -1.58 1.13
N ALA A 231 17.90 -2.41 0.10
CA ALA A 231 16.68 -3.20 -0.09
C ALA A 231 16.96 -4.47 -0.91
N THR A 232 16.20 -5.53 -0.65
CA THR A 232 16.10 -6.69 -1.55
C THR A 232 14.80 -6.56 -2.35
N LEU A 233 14.88 -6.50 -3.67
CA LEU A 233 13.72 -6.27 -4.53
C LEU A 233 12.74 -7.44 -4.46
N GLY A 234 11.46 -7.14 -4.30
CA GLY A 234 10.39 -8.13 -4.12
C GLY A 234 10.29 -8.74 -2.71
N ALA A 235 11.13 -8.31 -1.75
CA ALA A 235 11.10 -8.84 -0.38
C ALA A 235 10.09 -8.13 0.55
N ASN A 236 9.25 -7.24 0.01
CA ASN A 236 8.27 -6.43 0.75
C ASN A 236 8.88 -5.64 1.92
N LYS A 237 10.11 -5.14 1.74
CA LYS A 237 10.83 -4.33 2.74
C LYS A 237 10.73 -2.83 2.50
N VAL A 238 10.32 -2.42 1.30
CA VAL A 238 10.04 -1.04 0.90
C VAL A 238 8.61 -0.96 0.36
N ILE A 239 8.08 0.26 0.20
CA ILE A 239 6.77 0.45 -0.42
C ILE A 239 6.75 -0.11 -1.86
N GLU A 240 5.63 -0.70 -2.26
CA GLU A 240 5.49 -1.44 -3.53
C GLU A 240 5.85 -0.58 -4.75
N GLY A 241 5.49 0.70 -4.75
CA GLY A 241 5.79 1.57 -5.87
C GLY A 241 7.26 1.93 -5.99
N LEU A 242 8.00 1.98 -4.88
CA LEU A 242 9.45 2.17 -4.90
C LEU A 242 10.15 0.89 -5.36
N ASP A 243 9.70 -0.28 -4.90
CA ASP A 243 10.19 -1.58 -5.39
C ASP A 243 10.04 -1.69 -6.91
N THR A 244 8.83 -1.39 -7.42
CA THR A 244 8.52 -1.36 -8.86
C THR A 244 9.42 -0.36 -9.61
N GLY A 245 9.61 0.84 -9.05
CA GLY A 245 10.43 1.88 -9.67
C GLY A 245 11.93 1.55 -9.75
N LEU A 246 12.43 0.74 -8.81
CA LEU A 246 13.83 0.30 -8.73
C LEU A 246 14.15 -0.88 -9.66
N GLN A 247 13.15 -1.63 -10.13
CA GLN A 247 13.35 -2.75 -11.05
C GLN A 247 13.80 -2.27 -12.45
N GLY A 248 14.66 -3.04 -13.11
CA GLY A 248 15.19 -2.71 -14.43
C GLY A 248 16.13 -1.50 -14.48
N MET A 249 16.65 -1.04 -13.33
CA MET A 249 17.63 0.05 -13.24
C MET A 249 19.05 -0.45 -13.53
N CYS A 250 19.84 0.37 -14.21
CA CYS A 250 21.30 0.21 -14.27
C CYS A 250 21.96 0.84 -13.04
N VAL A 251 23.11 0.31 -12.62
CA VAL A 251 23.95 1.00 -11.62
C VAL A 251 24.36 2.37 -12.17
N GLY A 252 24.18 3.43 -11.37
CA GLY A 252 24.35 4.83 -11.74
C GLY A 252 23.14 5.46 -12.47
N GLU A 253 22.07 4.70 -12.74
CA GLU A 253 20.84 5.26 -13.32
C GLU A 253 20.10 6.12 -12.28
N ARG A 254 19.58 7.26 -12.72
CA ARG A 254 18.71 8.13 -11.93
C ARG A 254 17.31 8.14 -12.52
N ARG A 255 16.30 8.01 -11.67
CA ARG A 255 14.88 8.04 -12.05
C ARG A 255 14.12 9.02 -11.17
N GLN A 256 13.07 9.58 -11.75
CA GLN A 256 11.97 10.19 -11.04
C GLN A 256 10.80 9.22 -11.04
N LEU A 257 10.20 8.96 -9.89
CA LEU A 257 9.07 8.06 -9.70
C LEU A 257 7.91 8.86 -9.10
N ILE A 258 6.73 8.78 -9.71
CA ILE A 258 5.49 9.27 -9.10
C ILE A 258 4.73 8.05 -8.61
N VAL A 259 4.65 7.90 -7.30
CA VAL A 259 4.05 6.73 -6.65
C VAL A 259 2.67 7.10 -6.11
N PRO A 260 1.59 6.49 -6.63
CA PRO A 260 0.25 6.73 -6.13
C PRO A 260 0.07 6.14 -4.72
N PRO A 261 -0.90 6.63 -3.93
CA PRO A 261 -0.94 6.33 -2.50
C PRO A 261 -1.14 4.85 -2.19
N HIS A 262 -1.91 4.13 -3.01
CA HIS A 262 -2.17 2.69 -2.83
C HIS A 262 -0.94 1.82 -3.07
N LEU A 263 0.10 2.34 -3.76
CA LEU A 263 1.42 1.71 -3.91
C LEU A 263 2.46 2.33 -2.94
N ALA A 264 2.02 3.21 -2.03
CA ALA A 264 2.83 3.87 -1.00
C ALA A 264 2.27 3.59 0.40
N HIS A 265 1.76 4.62 1.09
CA HIS A 265 1.26 4.54 2.47
C HIS A 265 -0.27 4.55 2.59
N GLY A 266 -0.98 4.41 1.46
CA GLY A 266 -2.42 4.33 1.39
C GLY A 266 -3.15 5.53 1.98
N GLU A 267 -4.42 5.30 2.32
CA GLU A 267 -5.31 6.32 2.90
C GLU A 267 -4.88 6.79 4.30
N SER A 268 -4.25 5.92 5.07
CA SER A 268 -3.82 6.21 6.45
C SER A 268 -2.56 7.06 6.51
N GLY A 269 -1.75 7.06 5.45
CA GLY A 269 -0.45 7.69 5.45
C GLY A 269 0.52 6.99 6.41
N ALA A 270 1.57 7.70 6.79
CA ALA A 270 2.58 7.21 7.72
C ALA A 270 3.12 8.37 8.57
N ARG A 271 4.04 8.10 9.50
CA ARG A 271 4.69 9.16 10.28
C ARG A 271 5.37 10.14 9.31
N GLY A 272 4.93 11.39 9.29
CA GLY A 272 5.45 12.43 8.39
C GLY A 272 4.91 12.39 6.97
N VAL A 273 4.10 11.39 6.61
CA VAL A 273 3.46 11.29 5.28
C VAL A 273 1.95 11.42 5.43
N PRO A 274 1.32 12.44 4.82
CA PRO A 274 -0.13 12.56 4.82
C PRO A 274 -0.82 11.33 4.23
N GLY A 275 -2.04 11.04 4.70
CA GLY A 275 -2.89 10.04 4.07
C GLY A 275 -3.21 10.39 2.62
N SER A 276 -3.30 9.38 1.76
CA SER A 276 -3.53 9.54 0.31
C SER A 276 -2.49 10.41 -0.40
N ALA A 277 -1.29 10.58 0.17
CA ALA A 277 -0.23 11.35 -0.47
C ALA A 277 0.33 10.62 -1.71
N VAL A 278 0.40 11.34 -2.82
CA VAL A 278 1.20 10.94 -3.99
C VAL A 278 2.64 11.33 -3.71
N LEU A 279 3.55 10.36 -3.78
CA LEU A 279 4.96 10.58 -3.47
C LEU A 279 5.76 10.76 -4.75
N LEU A 280 6.62 11.78 -4.75
CA LEU A 280 7.62 12.01 -5.78
C LEU A 280 8.97 11.55 -5.25
N PHE A 281 9.54 10.51 -5.85
CA PHE A 281 10.90 10.07 -5.55
C PHE A 281 11.84 10.49 -6.66
N GLU A 282 13.01 11.01 -6.29
CA GLU A 282 14.19 10.98 -7.14
C GLU A 282 15.15 9.93 -6.59
N VAL A 283 15.42 8.89 -7.36
CA VAL A 283 16.27 7.77 -6.96
C VAL A 283 17.53 7.70 -7.82
N GLU A 284 18.62 7.23 -7.22
CA GLU A 284 19.88 6.91 -7.88
C GLU A 284 20.34 5.54 -7.42
N LEU A 285 20.49 4.59 -8.36
CA LEU A 285 21.00 3.27 -8.02
C LEU A 285 22.52 3.33 -7.83
N VAL A 286 23.01 3.00 -6.65
CA VAL A 286 24.44 3.08 -6.29
C VAL A 286 25.15 1.76 -6.57
N SER A 287 24.55 0.64 -6.16
CA SER A 287 25.07 -0.70 -6.43
C SER A 287 23.98 -1.76 -6.44
N ARG A 288 24.31 -2.90 -7.03
CA ARG A 288 23.48 -4.09 -7.13
C ARG A 288 24.35 -5.32 -6.88
N GLU A 289 23.80 -6.25 -6.12
CA GLU A 289 24.32 -7.61 -5.95
C GLU A 289 23.19 -8.58 -6.32
N ASP A 290 23.53 -9.62 -7.08
CA ASP A 290 22.53 -10.59 -7.53
C ASP A 290 21.82 -11.23 -6.35
N GLY A 291 20.52 -11.42 -6.45
CA GLY A 291 19.76 -12.18 -5.45
C GLY A 291 20.19 -13.65 -5.37
N LEU A 292 19.73 -14.34 -4.32
CA LEU A 292 19.70 -15.80 -4.32
C LEU A 292 18.35 -16.30 -4.83
N PRO A 293 18.26 -17.52 -5.39
CA PRO A 293 16.99 -18.16 -5.66
C PRO A 293 16.11 -18.20 -4.40
N THR A 294 14.79 -18.20 -4.60
CA THR A 294 13.83 -18.14 -3.49
C THR A 294 14.06 -19.28 -2.50
N GLY A 295 14.25 -18.94 -1.22
CA GLY A 295 14.43 -19.91 -0.13
C GLY A 295 15.85 -20.43 0.05
N TYR A 296 16.84 -19.88 -0.66
CA TYR A 296 18.26 -20.18 -0.48
C TYR A 296 18.93 -19.12 0.39
N LEU A 297 19.79 -19.51 1.33
CA LEU A 297 20.64 -18.62 2.14
C LEU A 297 22.10 -18.59 1.67
N PHE A 298 22.49 -19.59 0.88
CA PHE A 298 23.81 -19.74 0.28
C PHE A 298 23.65 -20.45 -1.07
N VAL A 299 24.49 -20.09 -2.04
CA VAL A 299 24.61 -20.79 -3.32
C VAL A 299 26.07 -21.05 -3.65
N TRP A 300 26.33 -22.19 -4.27
CA TRP A 300 27.62 -22.52 -4.86
C TRP A 300 27.76 -21.85 -6.23
N HIS A 301 28.99 -21.47 -6.58
CA HIS A 301 29.34 -20.97 -7.91
C HIS A 301 29.70 -22.10 -8.89
N GLU A 302 30.20 -23.20 -8.35
CA GLU A 302 30.50 -24.44 -9.05
C GLU A 302 29.78 -25.60 -8.36
N ASP A 303 30.06 -26.84 -8.77
CA ASP A 303 29.48 -28.02 -8.10
C ASP A 303 29.93 -28.08 -6.62
N PRO A 304 29.03 -28.47 -5.70
CA PRO A 304 29.39 -28.67 -4.30
C PRO A 304 30.45 -29.77 -4.19
N PRO A 305 31.31 -29.73 -3.14
CA PRO A 305 32.29 -30.79 -2.89
C PRO A 305 31.65 -32.17 -2.83
N ALA A 306 32.26 -33.16 -3.51
CA ALA A 306 31.73 -34.52 -3.59
C ALA A 306 31.55 -35.19 -2.21
N ASN A 307 32.44 -34.87 -1.27
CA ASN A 307 32.39 -35.35 0.12
C ASN A 307 32.13 -34.18 1.08
N LEU A 308 31.04 -33.43 0.85
CA LEU A 308 30.72 -32.20 1.59
C LEU A 308 30.77 -32.37 3.12
N PHE A 309 30.28 -33.48 3.67
CA PHE A 309 30.33 -33.73 5.11
C PHE A 309 31.77 -33.88 5.62
N GLU A 310 32.59 -34.68 4.93
CA GLU A 310 33.99 -34.92 5.32
C GLU A 310 34.85 -33.65 5.22
N ASP A 311 34.54 -32.77 4.27
CA ASP A 311 35.22 -31.48 4.11
C ASP A 311 34.80 -30.46 5.19
N MET A 312 33.62 -30.65 5.79
CA MET A 312 33.06 -29.78 6.82
C MET A 312 33.41 -30.23 8.24
N ASP A 313 33.52 -31.54 8.48
CA ASP A 313 34.04 -32.17 9.70
C ASP A 313 35.57 -32.03 9.75
N LEU A 314 36.02 -30.89 10.25
CA LEU A 314 37.42 -30.47 10.20
C LEU A 314 38.30 -31.34 11.10
N ASN A 315 37.74 -31.83 12.20
CA ASN A 315 38.46 -32.60 13.20
C ASN A 315 38.34 -34.13 12.99
N LYS A 316 37.39 -34.56 12.14
CA LYS A 316 37.10 -35.95 11.75
C LYS A 316 36.52 -36.80 12.87
N ASP A 317 35.65 -36.23 13.72
CA ASP A 317 34.96 -36.94 14.80
C ASP A 317 33.55 -37.43 14.41
N GLY A 318 33.09 -37.09 13.21
CA GLY A 318 31.76 -37.44 12.70
C GLY A 318 30.65 -36.49 13.13
N GLU A 319 30.98 -35.35 13.74
CA GLU A 319 30.03 -34.33 14.20
C GLU A 319 30.47 -32.95 13.72
N VAL A 320 29.58 -32.18 13.09
CA VAL A 320 29.88 -30.81 12.68
C VAL A 320 29.17 -29.83 13.63
N PRO A 321 29.89 -29.24 14.61
CA PRO A 321 29.33 -28.18 15.46
C PRO A 321 29.25 -26.83 14.71
N PRO A 322 28.55 -25.82 15.26
CA PRO A 322 28.39 -24.51 14.62
C PRO A 322 29.70 -23.84 14.21
N GLU A 323 30.76 -24.04 14.99
CA GLU A 323 32.08 -23.45 14.73
C GLU A 323 32.74 -24.05 13.48
N GLU A 324 32.65 -25.37 13.30
CA GLU A 324 33.19 -26.03 12.11
C GLU A 324 32.36 -25.68 10.87
N PHE A 325 31.04 -25.72 11.00
CA PHE A 325 30.11 -25.30 9.94
C PHE A 325 30.40 -23.86 9.49
N SER A 326 30.49 -22.92 10.44
CA SER A 326 30.76 -21.51 10.17
C SER A 326 32.13 -21.30 9.53
N THR A 327 33.16 -21.98 10.05
CA THR A 327 34.51 -21.92 9.48
C THR A 327 34.53 -22.41 8.05
N PHE A 328 33.87 -23.55 7.78
CA PHE A 328 33.77 -24.12 6.45
C PHE A 328 33.05 -23.18 5.47
N ILE A 329 31.84 -22.71 5.79
CA ILE A 329 31.08 -21.83 4.91
C ILE A 329 31.82 -20.52 4.64
N LYS A 330 32.45 -19.92 5.66
CA LYS A 330 33.28 -18.71 5.49
C LYS A 330 34.47 -18.96 4.57
N ALA A 331 35.12 -20.12 4.66
CA ALA A 331 36.18 -20.52 3.74
C ALA A 331 35.66 -20.56 2.30
N GLN A 332 34.52 -21.23 2.04
CA GLN A 332 33.94 -21.31 0.70
C GLN A 332 33.61 -19.93 0.10
N VAL A 333 33.10 -19.00 0.92
CA VAL A 333 32.83 -17.62 0.49
C VAL A 333 34.14 -16.88 0.18
N SER A 334 35.14 -16.97 1.07
CA SER A 334 36.42 -16.27 0.88
C SER A 334 37.23 -16.80 -0.30
N GLU A 335 37.08 -18.08 -0.63
CA GLU A 335 37.70 -18.73 -1.79
C GLU A 335 36.94 -18.48 -3.09
N GLY A 336 35.77 -17.82 -3.04
CA GLY A 336 34.95 -17.53 -4.22
C GLY A 336 34.22 -18.75 -4.78
N LYS A 337 34.06 -19.83 -3.99
CA LYS A 337 33.35 -21.06 -4.37
C LYS A 337 31.84 -20.97 -4.16
N GLY A 338 31.39 -20.01 -3.35
CA GLY A 338 29.98 -19.72 -3.16
C GLY A 338 29.76 -18.36 -2.53
N ARG A 339 28.50 -18.01 -2.31
CA ARG A 339 28.12 -16.73 -1.71
C ARG A 339 26.88 -16.85 -0.84
N LEU A 340 26.85 -16.04 0.21
CA LEU A 340 25.72 -15.89 1.11
C LEU A 340 24.66 -14.93 0.54
N MET A 341 23.48 -14.96 1.14
CA MET A 341 22.43 -13.98 0.85
C MET A 341 22.95 -12.55 1.10
N PRO A 342 22.95 -11.67 0.09
CA PRO A 342 23.42 -10.31 0.27
C PRO A 342 22.47 -9.49 1.16
N GLY A 343 23.02 -8.49 1.86
CA GLY A 343 22.23 -7.59 2.72
C GLY A 343 21.83 -8.15 4.08
N GLN A 344 22.29 -9.35 4.43
CA GLN A 344 22.13 -9.92 5.75
C GLN A 344 23.46 -10.04 6.48
N ASP A 345 23.38 -10.07 7.80
CA ASP A 345 24.53 -10.34 8.65
C ASP A 345 25.07 -11.76 8.35
N PRO A 346 26.34 -11.92 7.94
CA PRO A 346 26.89 -13.22 7.57
C PRO A 346 26.84 -14.24 8.70
N GLU A 347 27.18 -13.83 9.92
CA GLU A 347 27.15 -14.68 11.11
C GLU A 347 25.75 -15.20 11.40
N LYS A 348 24.75 -14.32 11.37
CA LYS A 348 23.35 -14.71 11.53
C LYS A 348 22.90 -15.64 10.41
N THR A 349 23.24 -15.32 9.16
CA THR A 349 22.84 -16.13 7.99
C THR A 349 23.40 -17.56 8.10
N ILE A 350 24.67 -17.69 8.48
CA ILE A 350 25.32 -18.98 8.72
C ILE A 350 24.69 -19.71 9.91
N GLY A 351 24.34 -18.99 10.98
CA GLY A 351 23.61 -19.55 12.11
C GLY A 351 22.23 -20.11 11.72
N ASP A 352 21.48 -19.36 10.92
CA ASP A 352 20.18 -19.80 10.39
C ASP A 352 20.35 -21.02 9.46
N MET A 353 21.41 -21.04 8.64
CA MET A 353 21.77 -22.20 7.81
C MET A 353 22.05 -23.45 8.67
N PHE A 354 22.84 -23.29 9.74
CA PHE A 354 23.14 -24.38 10.67
C PHE A 354 21.87 -24.92 11.32
N GLN A 355 21.01 -24.05 11.86
CA GLN A 355 19.76 -24.44 12.50
C GLN A 355 18.80 -25.17 11.56
N ASN A 356 18.83 -24.84 10.27
CA ASN A 356 18.02 -25.56 9.27
C ASN A 356 18.54 -26.98 9.00
N GLN A 357 19.83 -27.24 9.24
CA GLN A 357 20.45 -28.56 9.07
C GLN A 357 20.41 -29.39 10.36
N ASP A 358 20.50 -28.76 11.54
CA ASP A 358 20.33 -29.38 12.87
C ASP A 358 18.85 -29.73 13.13
N ARG A 359 18.38 -30.80 12.49
CA ARG A 359 16.96 -31.21 12.49
C ARG A 359 16.51 -31.72 13.85
N ASN A 360 17.40 -32.33 14.61
CA ASN A 360 17.09 -32.90 15.91
C ASN A 360 17.31 -31.89 17.07
N GLN A 361 17.92 -30.73 16.78
CA GLN A 361 18.22 -29.63 17.71
C GLN A 361 19.18 -30.01 18.84
N ASP A 362 20.15 -30.89 18.57
CA ASP A 362 21.17 -31.30 19.54
C ASP A 362 22.45 -30.45 19.47
N GLY A 363 22.50 -29.47 18.56
CA GLY A 363 23.59 -28.52 18.43
C GLY A 363 24.76 -29.02 17.58
N LYS A 364 24.56 -30.08 16.79
CA LYS A 364 25.55 -30.61 15.84
C LYS A 364 24.85 -31.12 14.58
N ILE A 365 25.58 -31.19 13.48
CA ILE A 365 25.11 -31.77 12.23
C ILE A 365 25.84 -33.09 12.03
N THR A 366 25.08 -34.15 11.79
CA THR A 366 25.59 -35.47 11.42
C THR A 366 25.39 -35.75 9.92
N VAL A 367 26.03 -36.81 9.41
CA VAL A 367 25.95 -37.18 7.99
C VAL A 367 24.51 -37.46 7.52
N ASP A 368 23.65 -37.94 8.43
CA ASP A 368 22.25 -38.24 8.13
C ASP A 368 21.36 -36.98 8.09
N GLU A 369 21.84 -35.87 8.66
CA GLU A 369 21.12 -34.60 8.72
C GLU A 369 21.49 -33.65 7.58
N LEU A 370 22.76 -33.68 7.17
CA LEU A 370 23.27 -32.81 6.13
C LEU A 370 22.59 -33.12 4.79
N LYS A 371 21.78 -32.16 4.31
CA LYS A 371 21.11 -32.26 3.02
C LYS A 371 21.14 -30.93 2.28
N LEU A 372 21.59 -30.97 1.03
CA LEU A 372 21.56 -29.79 0.17
C LEU A 372 20.13 -29.50 -0.27
N LYS A 373 19.76 -28.22 -0.25
CA LYS A 373 18.43 -27.78 -0.70
C LYS A 373 18.16 -28.12 -2.17
N SER A 374 19.20 -28.13 -3.02
CA SER A 374 19.09 -28.58 -4.41
C SER A 374 18.56 -30.01 -4.50
N ASP A 375 19.08 -30.89 -3.65
CA ASP A 375 18.75 -32.31 -3.66
C ASP A 375 17.32 -32.52 -3.11
N GLU A 376 16.93 -31.74 -2.11
CA GLU A 376 15.54 -31.70 -1.62
C GLU A 376 14.55 -31.20 -2.68
N ASP A 377 14.92 -30.17 -3.43
CA ASP A 377 14.09 -29.63 -4.50
C ASP A 377 13.95 -30.64 -5.65
N GLU A 378 15.02 -31.35 -6.03
CA GLU A 378 14.97 -32.43 -7.04
C GLU A 378 14.10 -33.61 -6.60
N GLU A 379 14.24 -34.08 -5.36
CA GLU A 379 13.40 -35.15 -4.81
C GLU A 379 11.92 -34.77 -4.80
N ARG A 380 11.58 -33.54 -4.39
CA ARG A 380 10.19 -33.07 -4.38
C ARG A 380 9.59 -33.04 -5.79
N VAL A 381 10.35 -32.60 -6.80
CA VAL A 381 9.89 -32.63 -8.20
C VAL A 381 9.67 -34.07 -8.66
N HIS A 382 10.51 -35.01 -8.24
CA HIS A 382 10.34 -36.42 -8.54
C HIS A 382 9.14 -37.08 -7.84
N GLU A 383 8.75 -36.62 -6.66
CA GLU A 383 7.57 -37.11 -5.93
C GLU A 383 6.24 -36.51 -6.43
N GLU A 384 6.27 -35.32 -7.03
CA GLU A 384 5.09 -34.66 -7.60
C GLU A 384 4.74 -35.12 -9.04
N LEU A 385 5.61 -35.91 -9.68
CA LEU A 385 5.43 -36.54 -11.01
C LEU A 385 4.91 -37.98 -10.90
#